data_AF-U9TH41-F1
#
_entry.id   AF-U9TH41-F1
#
_cell.length_a   1.000
_cell.length_b   1.000
_cell.length_c   1.000
_cell.angle_alpha   90.00
_cell.angle_beta   90.00
_cell.angle_gamma   90.00
#
_symmetry.space_group_name_H-M   'P 1'
#
loop_
_entity.id
_entity.type
_entity.pdbx_description
1 polymer ?
#
loop_
_entity_poly.entity_id
_entity_poly.type
_entity_poly.pdbx_seq_one_letter_code
_entity_poly.pdbx_strand_id
1 'polypeptide(L)'
;IAIVTDAETAMQLAKRKVMNKYPHIMAIRCIAHHINLITKDIISIDWAKEILQKCQKVISFFHGTHRAGDALRNKIRKFFSKGSLKSSVKTCWSTTWDVCDSIL
;
A
#
# COMPACT_ATOMS: atom_id res chain seq x y z
N ILE A 1 3.54 15.89 -25.46
CA ILE A 1 4.38 15.28 -24.38
C ILE A 1 3.65 15.51 -23.07
N ALA A 2 3.65 14.54 -22.16
CA ALA A 2 3.01 14.70 -20.85
C ALA A 2 3.96 14.33 -19.71
N ILE A 3 3.82 15.03 -18.59
CA ILE A 3 4.48 14.69 -17.32
C ILE A 3 3.44 14.15 -16.35
N VAL A 4 3.75 13.03 -15.70
CA VAL A 4 2.90 12.42 -14.68
C VAL A 4 3.65 12.49 -13.36
N THR A 5 3.11 13.22 -12.39
CA THR A 5 3.68 13.25 -11.04
C THR A 5 2.56 13.18 -10.00
N ASP A 6 2.90 12.93 -8.73
CA ASP A 6 1.93 12.88 -7.64
C ASP A 6 1.22 14.23 -7.42
N ALA A 7 0.31 14.25 -6.45
CA ALA A 7 -0.49 15.44 -6.16
C ALA A 7 0.06 16.28 -5.01
N GLU A 8 1.30 16.04 -4.54
CA GLU A 8 1.89 16.79 -3.44
C GLU A 8 2.04 18.27 -3.79
N THR A 9 1.91 19.17 -2.80
CA THR A 9 1.92 20.63 -3.02
C THR A 9 3.15 21.10 -3.78
N ALA A 10 4.34 20.58 -3.45
CA ALA A 10 5.58 20.89 -4.15
C ALA A 10 5.52 20.45 -5.63
N MET A 11 4.97 19.26 -5.89
CA MET A 11 4.82 18.73 -7.25
C MET A 11 3.76 19.49 -8.04
N GLN A 12 2.66 19.93 -7.43
CA GLN A 12 1.66 20.79 -8.07
C GLN A 12 2.28 22.12 -8.50
N LEU A 13 3.13 22.73 -7.67
CA LEU A 13 3.85 23.94 -8.03
C LEU A 13 4.83 23.68 -9.19
N ALA A 14 5.55 22.56 -9.15
CA ALA A 14 6.46 22.16 -10.23
C ALA A 14 5.70 21.97 -11.55
N LYS A 15 4.54 21.29 -11.54
CA LYS A 15 3.66 21.15 -12.72
C LYS A 15 3.29 22.49 -13.32
N ARG A 16 2.85 23.44 -12.48
CA ARG A 16 2.50 24.81 -12.92
C ARG A 16 3.70 25.51 -13.57
N LYS A 17 4.88 25.43 -12.95
CA LYS A 17 6.11 26.03 -13.51
C LYS A 17 6.47 25.41 -14.87
N VAL A 18 6.36 24.09 -15.01
CA VAL A 18 6.64 23.38 -16.27
C VAL A 18 5.62 23.76 -17.34
N MET A 19 4.33 23.76 -17.03
CA MET A 19 3.26 24.14 -17.98
C MET A 19 3.41 25.59 -18.45
N ASN A 20 3.79 26.51 -17.55
CA ASN A 20 4.00 27.91 -17.90
C ASN A 20 5.24 28.10 -18.80
N LYS A 21 6.32 27.35 -18.54
CA LYS A 21 7.56 27.42 -19.34
C LYS A 21 7.43 26.69 -20.68
N TYR A 22 6.63 25.62 -20.73
CA TYR A 22 6.47 24.75 -21.89
C TYR A 22 4.98 24.43 -22.11
N PRO A 23 4.22 25.31 -22.80
CA PRO A 23 2.77 25.17 -22.96
C PRO A 23 2.33 23.89 -23.72
N HIS A 24 3.22 23.30 -24.51
CA HIS A 24 2.99 22.04 -25.22
C HIS A 24 3.15 20.79 -24.34
N ILE A 25 3.59 20.96 -23.08
CA ILE A 25 3.71 19.89 -22.09
C ILE A 25 2.47 19.90 -21.21
N MET A 26 1.72 18.80 -21.24
CA MET A 26 0.59 18.59 -20.35
C MET A 26 1.05 17.99 -19.02
N ALA A 27 0.55 18.53 -17.90
CA ALA A 27 0.78 17.92 -16.59
C ALA A 27 -0.44 17.10 -16.14
N ILE A 28 -0.23 15.82 -15.85
CA ILE A 28 -1.27 14.86 -15.46
C ILE A 28 -1.02 14.43 -14.00
N ARG A 29 -2.08 14.07 -13.28
CA ARG A 29 -1.98 13.51 -11.93
C ARG A 29 -1.70 12.01 -11.99
N CYS A 30 -0.84 11.52 -11.11
CA CYS A 30 -0.55 10.10 -11.00
C CYS A 30 -1.78 9.31 -10.54
N ILE A 31 -2.20 8.32 -11.34
CA ILE A 31 -3.33 7.43 -11.03
C ILE A 31 -3.05 6.61 -9.76
N ALA A 32 -1.82 6.11 -9.59
CA ALA A 32 -1.45 5.35 -8.40
C ALA A 32 -1.61 6.18 -7.11
N HIS A 33 -1.30 7.48 -7.17
CA HIS A 33 -1.52 8.38 -6.05
C HIS A 33 -3.02 8.58 -5.77
N HIS A 34 -3.85 8.68 -6.81
CA HIS A 34 -5.30 8.78 -6.66
C HIS A 34 -5.91 7.51 -6.03
N ILE A 35 -5.50 6.33 -6.48
CA ILE A 35 -5.94 5.06 -5.89
C ILE A 35 -5.55 5.02 -4.41
N ASN A 36 -4.31 5.40 -4.07
CA ASN A 36 -3.87 5.47 -2.67
C ASN A 36 -4.73 6.39 -1.80
N LEU A 37 -5.16 7.55 -2.31
CA LEU A 37 -6.05 8.45 -1.57
C LEU A 37 -7.40 7.78 -1.33
N ILE A 38 -8.01 7.19 -2.36
CA ILE A 38 -9.28 6.46 -2.24
C ILE A 38 -9.15 5.31 -1.23
N THR A 39 -8.08 4.54 -1.30
CA THR A 39 -7.83 3.45 -0.34
C THR A 39 -7.69 3.99 1.08
N LYS A 40 -6.98 5.11 1.29
CA LYS A 40 -6.87 5.74 2.62
C LYS A 40 -8.23 6.18 3.15
N ASP A 41 -9.07 6.75 2.30
CA ASP A 41 -10.42 7.17 2.68
C ASP A 41 -11.27 5.96 3.09
N ILE A 42 -11.24 4.87 2.32
CA ILE A 42 -11.93 3.61 2.68
C ILE A 42 -11.43 3.07 4.02
N ILE A 43 -10.11 3.02 4.22
CA ILE A 43 -9.49 2.49 5.45
C ILE A 43 -9.73 3.40 6.66
N SER A 44 -10.09 4.67 6.43
CA SER A 44 -10.47 5.58 7.52
C SER A 44 -11.85 5.27 8.11
N ILE A 45 -12.68 4.48 7.41
CA ILE A 45 -13.97 4.02 7.91
C ILE A 45 -13.73 2.99 9.03
N ASP A 46 -14.47 3.12 10.15
CA ASP A 46 -14.22 2.34 11.38
C ASP A 46 -14.19 0.83 11.15
N TRP A 47 -15.17 0.27 10.43
CA TRP A 47 -15.20 -1.18 10.17
C TRP A 47 -13.96 -1.66 9.37
N ALA A 48 -13.51 -0.87 8.39
CA ALA A 48 -12.38 -1.22 7.54
C ALA A 48 -11.07 -1.12 8.34
N LYS A 49 -10.95 -0.07 9.16
CA LYS A 49 -9.85 0.12 10.10
C LYS A 49 -9.75 -1.03 11.09
N GLU A 50 -10.87 -1.46 11.67
CA GLU A 50 -10.92 -2.59 12.60
C GLU A 50 -10.47 -3.90 11.95
N ILE A 51 -10.92 -4.19 10.73
CA ILE A 51 -10.49 -5.37 9.98
C ILE A 51 -8.97 -5.33 9.77
N LEU A 52 -8.44 -4.21 9.30
CA LEU A 52 -7.00 -4.05 9.07
C LEU A 52 -6.20 -4.24 10.37
N GLN A 53 -6.67 -3.69 11.49
CA GLN A 53 -6.03 -3.87 12.79
C GLN A 53 -6.02 -5.34 13.24
N LYS A 54 -7.12 -6.07 13.03
CA LYS A 54 -7.19 -7.51 13.33
C LYS A 54 -6.19 -8.29 12.47
N CYS A 55 -6.12 -8.00 11.17
CA CYS A 55 -5.13 -8.58 10.26
C CYS A 55 -3.69 -8.33 10.75
N GLN A 56 -3.37 -7.07 11.06
CA GLN A 56 -2.05 -6.69 11.56
C GLN A 56 -1.70 -7.37 12.90
N LYS A 57 -2.68 -7.59 13.78
CA LYS A 57 -2.48 -8.31 15.04
C LYS A 57 -2.10 -9.77 14.81
N VAL A 58 -2.75 -10.45 13.87
CA VAL A 58 -2.41 -11.82 13.46
C VAL A 58 -0.98 -11.87 12.91
N ILE A 59 -0.64 -10.98 11.99
CA ILE A 59 0.70 -10.91 11.39
C ILE A 59 1.77 -10.67 12.46
N SER A 60 1.51 -9.72 13.37
CA SER A 60 2.44 -9.37 14.45
C SER A 60 2.69 -10.55 15.40
N PHE A 61 1.66 -11.35 15.70
CA PHE A 61 1.82 -12.55 16.52
C PHE A 61 2.79 -13.56 15.89
N PHE A 62 2.62 -13.87 14.60
CA PHE A 62 3.46 -14.84 13.90
C PHE A 62 4.88 -14.32 13.64
N HIS A 63 5.05 -13.02 13.42
CA HIS A 63 6.38 -12.41 13.29
C HIS A 63 7.12 -12.29 14.62
N GLY A 64 6.42 -11.99 15.72
CA GLY A 64 7.02 -11.83 17.04
C GLY A 64 7.30 -13.15 17.78
N THR A 65 6.58 -14.22 17.45
CA THR A 65 6.71 -15.52 18.14
C THR A 65 7.50 -16.52 17.30
N HIS A 66 8.78 -16.72 17.61
CA HIS A 66 9.68 -17.59 16.84
C HIS A 66 9.08 -18.97 16.56
N ARG A 67 8.59 -19.67 17.60
CA ARG A 67 8.02 -21.02 17.45
C ARG A 67 6.78 -21.05 16.57
N ALA A 68 5.88 -20.08 16.71
CA ALA A 68 4.66 -20.02 15.91
C ALA A 68 4.95 -19.62 14.46
N GLY A 69 5.89 -18.69 14.25
CA GLY A 69 6.36 -18.27 12.94
C GLY A 69 7.02 -19.41 12.17
N ASP A 70 7.90 -20.19 12.81
CA ASP A 70 8.52 -21.37 12.19
C ASP A 70 7.50 -22.44 11.85
N ALA A 71 6.56 -22.71 12.77
CA ALA A 71 5.48 -23.67 12.52
C ALA A 71 4.65 -23.25 11.29
N LEU A 72 4.32 -21.96 11.17
CA LEU A 72 3.60 -21.41 10.03
C LEU A 72 4.42 -21.55 8.73
N ARG A 73 5.70 -21.16 8.73
CA ARG A 73 6.58 -21.25 7.54
C ARG A 73 6.75 -22.69 7.07
N ASN A 74 6.86 -23.64 8.00
CA ASN A 74 6.93 -25.06 7.69
C ASN A 74 5.61 -25.55 7.07
N LYS A 75 4.46 -25.11 7.58
CA LYS A 75 3.15 -25.44 7.01
C LYS A 75 2.99 -24.86 5.60
N ILE A 76 3.38 -23.59 5.40
CA ILE A 76 3.36 -22.95 4.08
C ILE A 76 4.22 -23.75 3.10
N ARG A 77 5.46 -24.09 3.45
CA ARG A 77 6.36 -24.87 2.58
C ARG A 77 5.83 -26.26 2.25
N LYS A 78 5.07 -26.88 3.17
CA LYS A 78 4.55 -28.24 2.99
C LYS A 78 3.31 -28.29 2.10
N PHE A 79 2.42 -27.30 2.22
CA PHE A 79 1.10 -27.33 1.56
C PHE A 79 0.98 -26.34 0.39
N PHE A 80 1.86 -25.33 0.32
CA PHE A 80 1.83 -24.28 -0.70
C PHE A 80 3.18 -24.16 -1.40
N SER A 81 3.17 -23.78 -2.68
CA SER A 81 4.39 -23.59 -3.46
C SER A 81 5.16 -22.32 -3.07
N LYS A 82 4.43 -21.26 -2.68
CA LYS A 82 4.95 -19.96 -2.21
C LYS A 82 3.94 -19.31 -1.26
N GLY A 83 4.40 -18.38 -0.42
CA GLY A 83 3.53 -17.57 0.46
C GLY A 83 4.28 -17.01 1.66
N SER A 84 3.84 -15.86 2.17
CA SER A 84 4.35 -15.26 3.42
C SER A 84 3.38 -14.20 3.91
N LEU A 85 3.20 -14.07 5.21
CA LEU A 85 2.50 -12.94 5.81
C LEU A 85 3.20 -11.62 5.45
N LYS A 86 2.42 -10.60 5.09
CA LYS A 86 2.92 -9.28 4.71
C LYS A 86 2.51 -8.26 5.75
N SER A 87 3.44 -7.44 6.21
CA SER A 87 3.16 -6.31 7.10
C SER A 87 2.90 -5.03 6.31
N SER A 88 2.04 -4.15 6.84
CA SER A 88 1.82 -2.83 6.24
C SER A 88 3.08 -1.98 6.31
N VAL A 89 3.37 -1.22 5.24
CA VAL A 89 4.40 -0.17 5.24
C VAL A 89 3.72 1.14 4.89
N LYS A 90 3.87 2.17 5.75
CA LYS A 90 3.18 3.45 5.61
C LYS A 90 3.35 4.15 4.26
N THR A 91 4.44 3.87 3.54
CA THR A 91 4.84 4.57 2.31
C THR A 91 4.33 3.91 1.02
N CYS A 92 3.77 2.71 1.06
CA CYS A 92 3.32 2.01 -0.15
C CYS A 92 1.82 1.67 -0.07
N TRP A 93 1.07 2.14 -1.06
CA TRP A 93 -0.39 2.07 -1.11
C TRP A 93 -0.94 0.65 -1.20
N SER A 94 -0.21 -0.26 -1.85
CA SER A 94 -0.61 -1.66 -1.98
C SER A 94 -0.51 -2.42 -0.66
N THR A 95 0.22 -1.90 0.34
CA THR A 95 0.57 -2.71 1.52
C THR A 95 -0.63 -3.05 2.39
N THR A 96 -1.67 -2.22 2.37
CA THR A 96 -2.95 -2.54 3.03
C THR A 96 -3.63 -3.73 2.35
N TRP A 97 -3.60 -3.76 1.01
CA TRP A 97 -4.08 -4.90 0.24
C TRP A 97 -3.23 -6.14 0.52
N ASP A 98 -1.90 -6.02 0.45
CA ASP A 98 -0.96 -7.11 0.69
C ASP A 98 -1.14 -7.73 2.08
N VAL A 99 -1.44 -6.92 3.10
CA VAL A 99 -1.76 -7.39 4.46
C VAL A 99 -2.99 -8.30 4.47
N CYS A 100 -4.09 -7.82 3.89
CA CYS A 100 -5.34 -8.57 3.86
C CYS A 100 -5.22 -9.84 3.00
N ASP A 101 -4.64 -9.70 1.82
CA ASP A 101 -4.43 -10.80 0.86
C ASP A 101 -3.51 -11.89 1.44
N SER A 102 -2.48 -11.51 2.20
CA SER A 102 -1.57 -12.51 2.79
C SER A 102 -2.19 -13.38 3.89
N ILE A 103 -3.36 -12.99 4.40
CA ILE A 103 -4.11 -13.74 5.43
C ILE A 103 -5.18 -14.64 4.80
N LEU A 104 -5.69 -14.27 3.62
CA LEU A 104 -6.68 -15.04 2.87
C LEU A 104 -6.03 -16.25 2.16
#